data_AF-A0A8B3S4E0-F1
#
_entry.id   AF-A0A8B3S4E0-F1
#
_cell.length_a   1.000
_cell.length_b   1.000
_cell.length_c   1.000
_cell.angle_alpha   90.00
_cell.angle_beta   90.00
_cell.angle_gamma   90.00
#
_symmetry.space_group_name_H-M   'P 1'
#
loop_
_entity.id
_entity.type
_entity.pdbx_description
1 polymer ?
#
loop_
_entity_poly.entity_id
_entity_poly.type
_entity_poly.pdbx_seq_one_letter_code
_entity_poly.pdbx_strand_id
1 'polypeptide(L)'
;MKGKKQKNNPYSKNKFEYDEKRDCFICPNEEVLIKKGSMNTMARYSINITGQIVRSVYLEWISAGKGKMKQITSDEYEAERRRMADKMWSEEGKEEYKKRKETVEWPFGNIKQNLGLREFLTRGVENVKNEFNLVCISHNLTVLWGKMGGKLDCTIGCGICF
;
A
#
# COMPACT_ATOMS: atom_id res chain seq x y z
N MET A 1 4.58 -15.97 1.03
CA MET A 1 4.42 -15.62 -0.40
C MET A 1 5.79 -15.22 -0.94
N LYS A 2 6.32 -15.92 -1.96
CA LYS A 2 7.63 -15.61 -2.55
C LYS A 2 7.51 -14.28 -3.33
N GLY A 3 8.10 -13.21 -2.82
CA GLY A 3 8.19 -11.94 -3.55
C GLY A 3 8.95 -12.17 -4.86
N LYS A 4 8.36 -11.74 -5.99
CA LYS A 4 9.02 -11.83 -7.30
C LYS A 4 10.36 -11.09 -7.21
N LYS A 5 11.47 -11.75 -7.55
CA LYS A 5 12.81 -11.13 -7.67
C LYS A 5 12.69 -9.89 -8.57
N GLN A 6 12.77 -8.70 -8.00
CA GLN A 6 12.86 -7.47 -8.78
C GLN A 6 14.18 -7.53 -9.55
N LYS A 7 14.10 -7.68 -10.87
CA LYS A 7 15.25 -7.39 -11.75
C LYS A 7 15.65 -5.94 -11.44
N ASN A 8 16.91 -5.72 -11.07
CA ASN A 8 17.43 -4.42 -10.61
C ASN A 8 17.49 -3.42 -11.77
N ASN A 9 16.34 -3.00 -12.30
CA ASN A 9 16.25 -2.08 -13.42
C ASN A 9 16.46 -0.63 -12.94
N PRO A 10 17.53 0.07 -13.36
CA PRO A 10 17.77 1.50 -13.16
C PRO A 10 16.57 2.41 -13.45
N TYR A 11 15.67 2.02 -14.35
CA TYR A 11 14.50 2.81 -14.72
C TYR A 11 13.20 2.37 -14.02
N SER A 12 13.27 1.78 -12.83
CA SER A 12 12.06 1.49 -12.03
C SER A 12 11.51 2.78 -11.43
N LYS A 13 10.17 2.93 -11.27
CA LYS A 13 9.53 4.15 -10.71
C LYS A 13 10.22 4.62 -9.42
N ASN A 14 10.64 3.67 -8.57
CA ASN A 14 11.29 3.94 -7.29
C ASN A 14 12.67 4.60 -7.38
N LYS A 15 13.32 4.57 -8.55
CA LYS A 15 14.64 5.21 -8.77
C LYS A 15 14.54 6.62 -9.35
N PHE A 16 13.33 7.09 -9.65
CA PHE A 16 13.10 8.47 -10.06
C PHE A 16 12.97 9.34 -8.82
N GLU A 17 13.80 10.36 -8.72
CA GLU A 17 13.66 11.39 -7.70
C GLU A 17 12.46 12.29 -8.05
N TYR A 18 11.78 12.83 -7.06
CA TYR A 18 10.61 13.68 -7.25
C TYR A 18 10.88 14.99 -6.55
N ASP A 19 10.79 16.07 -7.32
CA ASP A 19 10.92 17.43 -6.81
C ASP A 19 9.53 17.96 -6.46
N GLU A 20 9.25 18.08 -5.16
CA GLU A 20 7.98 18.59 -4.64
C GLU A 20 7.70 20.04 -5.09
N LYS A 21 8.74 20.87 -5.30
CA LYS A 21 8.56 22.28 -5.67
C LYS A 21 8.11 22.46 -7.11
N ARG A 22 8.52 21.53 -7.97
CA ARG A 22 8.29 21.61 -9.42
C ARG A 22 7.25 20.60 -9.92
N ASP A 23 6.70 19.77 -9.02
CA ASP A 23 5.77 18.67 -9.34
C ASP A 23 6.28 17.82 -10.53
N CYS A 24 7.57 17.49 -10.49
CA CYS A 24 8.25 16.82 -11.59
C CYS A 24 9.16 15.69 -11.10
N PHE A 25 9.28 14.67 -11.94
CA PHE A 25 10.20 13.56 -11.68
C PHE A 25 11.52 13.80 -12.39
N ILE A 26 12.61 13.50 -11.70
CA ILE A 26 13.98 13.55 -12.21
C ILE A 26 14.42 12.11 -12.46
N CYS A 27 14.87 11.85 -13.67
CA CYS A 27 15.43 10.58 -14.08
C CYS A 27 16.83 10.38 -13.46
N PRO A 28 17.29 9.12 -13.25
CA PRO A 28 18.69 8.85 -12.88
C PRO A 28 19.76 9.42 -13.83
N ASN A 29 19.37 9.92 -14.99
CA ASN A 29 20.22 10.63 -15.96
C ASN A 29 20.12 12.16 -15.85
N GLU A 30 19.58 12.69 -14.73
CA GLU A 30 19.40 14.13 -14.46
C GLU A 30 18.41 14.86 -15.40
N GLU A 31 17.69 14.12 -16.25
CA GLU A 31 16.65 14.68 -17.13
C GLU A 31 15.30 14.80 -16.41
N VAL A 32 14.64 15.97 -16.58
CA VAL A 32 13.31 16.25 -16.01
C VAL A 32 12.21 15.67 -16.90
N LEU A 33 11.27 14.96 -16.29
CA LEU A 33 10.11 14.37 -16.96
C LEU A 33 9.02 15.41 -17.26
N ILE A 34 8.54 15.43 -18.51
CA ILE A 34 7.51 16.35 -18.96
C ILE A 34 6.11 15.76 -18.72
N LYS A 35 5.21 16.57 -18.13
CA LYS A 35 3.80 16.25 -17.92
C LYS A 35 3.06 16.28 -19.26
N LYS A 36 2.51 15.15 -19.71
CA LYS A 36 1.80 15.03 -21.00
C LYS A 36 0.28 15.17 -20.89
N GLY A 37 -0.28 15.14 -19.68
CA GLY A 37 -1.71 15.33 -19.44
C GLY A 37 -2.16 14.69 -18.13
N SER A 38 -3.37 15.03 -17.69
CA SER A 38 -4.04 14.38 -16.57
C SER A 38 -5.26 13.60 -17.07
N MET A 39 -5.47 12.39 -16.55
CA MET A 39 -6.68 11.59 -16.79
C MET A 39 -7.19 11.11 -15.44
N ASN A 40 -8.44 11.43 -15.07
CA ASN A 40 -9.06 11.06 -13.79
C ASN A 40 -8.09 11.21 -12.59
N THR A 41 -7.71 12.46 -12.26
CA THR A 41 -6.79 12.84 -11.16
C THR A 41 -5.39 12.22 -11.18
N MET A 42 -5.01 11.51 -12.26
CA MET A 42 -3.66 11.00 -12.46
C MET A 42 -2.91 11.83 -13.50
N ALA A 43 -1.80 12.44 -13.09
CA ALA A 43 -0.84 13.07 -13.98
C ALA A 43 0.03 12.00 -14.68
N ARG A 44 0.09 12.08 -16.01
CA ARG A 44 0.96 11.26 -16.84
C ARG A 44 2.24 12.04 -17.14
N TYR A 45 3.33 11.57 -16.55
CA TYR A 45 4.68 12.01 -16.86
C TYR A 45 5.26 11.07 -17.89
N SER A 46 5.98 11.64 -18.84
CA SER A 46 6.48 10.85 -19.92
C SER A 46 7.76 11.43 -20.46
N ILE A 47 8.75 10.56 -20.62
CA ILE A 47 10.02 10.89 -21.24
C ILE A 47 10.11 10.14 -22.55
N ASN A 48 10.35 10.88 -23.63
CA ASN A 48 10.71 10.27 -24.90
C ASN A 48 12.11 9.70 -24.75
N ILE A 49 12.21 8.37 -24.78
CA ILE A 49 13.50 7.72 -24.91
C ILE A 49 13.83 7.69 -26.42
N THR A 50 14.00 8.88 -26.99
CA THR A 50 14.44 9.06 -28.37
C THR A 50 15.82 9.66 -28.34
N GLY A 51 16.85 8.87 -28.64
CA GLY A 51 18.10 9.33 -29.25
C GLY A 51 18.87 10.50 -28.62
N GLN A 52 18.48 11.03 -27.46
CA GLN A 52 19.21 12.06 -26.71
C GLN A 52 19.71 11.55 -25.35
N ILE A 53 19.17 10.43 -24.85
CA ILE A 53 19.80 9.61 -23.80
C ILE A 53 20.97 8.81 -24.41
N VAL A 54 21.75 9.41 -25.30
CA VAL A 54 22.84 8.74 -26.05
C VAL A 54 24.18 8.85 -25.29
N ARG A 55 24.18 9.45 -24.11
CA ARG A 55 25.35 9.52 -23.22
C ARG A 55 25.15 8.90 -21.85
N SER A 56 24.13 8.06 -21.65
CA SER A 56 24.01 7.31 -20.39
C SER A 56 24.44 5.85 -20.57
N VAL A 57 25.20 5.35 -19.60
CA VAL A 57 25.69 3.95 -19.49
C VAL A 57 24.51 2.95 -19.37
N TYR A 58 23.26 3.43 -19.33
CA TYR A 58 22.08 2.65 -18.98
C TYR A 58 21.16 2.28 -20.15
N LEU A 59 21.63 2.40 -21.40
CA LEU A 59 20.85 2.14 -22.63
C LEU A 59 20.14 0.77 -22.64
N GLU A 60 20.76 -0.30 -22.13
CA GLU A 60 20.16 -1.65 -22.08
C GLU A 60 18.97 -1.76 -21.12
N TRP A 61 18.97 -0.93 -20.08
CA TRP A 61 17.95 -0.94 -19.03
C TRP A 61 16.71 -0.13 -19.37
N ILE A 62 16.85 0.74 -20.37
CA ILE A 62 15.73 1.38 -21.03
C ILE A 62 15.09 0.34 -21.96
N SER A 63 14.47 -0.67 -21.37
CA SER A 63 13.90 -1.82 -22.07
C SER A 63 12.57 -1.49 -22.76
N ALA A 64 12.53 -0.36 -23.46
CA ALA A 64 11.51 -0.05 -24.42
C ALA A 64 12.29 0.39 -25.66
N GLY A 65 12.53 -0.55 -26.59
CA GLY A 65 13.41 -0.36 -27.75
C GLY A 65 13.21 0.95 -28.51
N LYS A 66 14.16 1.29 -29.39
CA LYS A 66 14.23 2.56 -30.14
C LYS A 66 12.85 3.17 -30.43
N GLY A 67 12.57 4.34 -29.85
CA GLY A 67 11.34 5.10 -30.10
C GLY A 67 10.17 4.83 -29.15
N LYS A 68 10.34 4.06 -28.05
CA LYS A 68 9.28 3.86 -27.06
C LYS A 68 9.37 4.86 -25.90
N MET A 69 8.24 5.43 -25.51
CA MET A 69 8.12 6.40 -24.43
C MET A 69 7.94 5.69 -23.08
N LYS A 70 8.73 6.04 -22.06
CA LYS A 70 8.46 5.56 -20.70
C LYS A 70 7.46 6.49 -20.03
N GLN A 71 6.38 5.89 -19.56
CA GLN A 71 5.29 6.59 -18.89
C GLN A 71 5.36 6.28 -17.40
N ILE A 72 5.37 7.33 -16.59
CA ILE A 72 5.23 7.28 -15.15
C ILE A 72 3.92 7.95 -14.81
N THR A 73 3.08 7.26 -14.07
CA THR A 73 1.85 7.82 -13.54
C THR A 73 2.08 8.26 -12.11
N SER A 74 1.62 9.47 -11.83
CA SER A 74 1.62 10.08 -10.51
C SER A 74 0.20 10.53 -10.21
N ASP A 75 -0.24 10.39 -8.98
CA ASP A 75 -1.44 11.07 -8.51
C ASP A 75 -1.07 12.43 -7.90
N GLU A 76 -2.11 13.18 -7.50
CA GLU A 76 -1.98 14.48 -6.84
C GLU A 76 -1.28 14.40 -5.47
N TYR A 77 -1.22 13.21 -4.87
CA TYR A 77 -0.68 12.97 -3.53
C TYR A 77 0.65 12.20 -3.52
N GLU A 78 1.44 12.30 -4.60
CA GLU A 78 2.68 11.55 -4.72
C GLU A 78 3.72 11.98 -3.67
N ALA A 79 3.73 13.26 -3.28
CA ALA A 79 4.57 13.77 -2.19
C ALA A 79 4.22 13.08 -0.86
N GLU A 80 2.94 12.99 -0.51
CA GLU A 80 2.44 12.30 0.69
C GLU A 80 2.77 10.81 0.65
N ARG A 81 2.61 10.16 -0.51
CA ARG A 81 2.97 8.74 -0.68
C ARG A 81 4.46 8.51 -0.42
N ARG A 82 5.33 9.40 -0.90
CA ARG A 82 6.78 9.31 -0.69
C ARG A 82 7.14 9.54 0.76
N ARG A 83 6.59 10.59 1.39
CA ARG A 83 6.75 10.84 2.84
C ARG A 83 6.33 9.64 3.68
N MET A 84 5.20 9.01 3.34
CA MET A 84 4.74 7.78 4.00
C MET A 84 5.66 6.59 3.71
N ALA A 85 6.15 6.44 2.49
CA ALA A 85 7.12 5.40 2.16
C ALA A 85 8.40 5.56 2.99
N ASP A 86 8.97 6.76 3.03
CA ASP A 86 10.19 7.06 3.80
C ASP A 86 9.98 6.80 5.30
N LYS A 87 8.82 7.21 5.85
CA LYS A 87 8.44 6.85 7.22
C LYS A 87 8.40 5.33 7.42
N MET A 88 7.89 4.57 6.46
CA MET A 88 7.81 3.10 6.56
C MET A 88 9.17 2.41 6.37
N TRP A 89 10.13 3.06 5.70
CA TRP A 89 11.49 2.55 5.54
C TRP A 89 12.40 2.83 6.73
N SER A 90 12.09 3.83 7.56
CA SER A 90 12.84 4.11 8.79
C SER A 90 12.72 2.96 9.79
N GLU A 91 13.76 2.77 10.61
CA GLU A 91 13.75 1.71 11.64
C GLU A 91 12.64 1.94 12.68
N GLU A 92 12.45 3.19 13.12
CA GLU A 92 11.36 3.58 14.02
C GLU A 92 9.98 3.24 13.43
N GLY A 93 9.77 3.54 12.14
CA GLY A 93 8.52 3.24 11.45
C GLY A 93 8.29 1.74 11.29
N LYS A 94 9.34 0.95 11.04
CA LYS A 94 9.24 -0.52 11.02
C LYS A 94 8.88 -1.08 12.38
N GLU A 95 9.46 -0.56 13.46
CA GLU A 95 9.14 -0.97 14.82
C GLU A 95 7.70 -0.64 15.21
N GLU A 96 7.25 0.58 14.91
CA GLU A 96 5.86 0.99 15.11
C GLU A 96 4.90 0.12 14.28
N TYR A 97 5.25 -0.16 13.03
CA TYR A 97 4.44 -0.99 12.15
C TYR A 97 4.35 -2.45 12.60
N LYS A 98 5.41 -3.01 13.19
CA LYS A 98 5.39 -4.36 13.77
C LYS A 98 4.31 -4.49 14.86
N LYS A 99 4.13 -3.47 15.70
CA LYS A 99 3.08 -3.45 16.74
C LYS A 99 1.66 -3.53 16.14
N ARG A 100 1.45 -2.99 14.93
CA ARG A 100 0.14 -3.07 14.25
C ARG A 100 -0.24 -4.48 13.84
N LYS A 101 0.76 -5.33 13.56
CA LYS A 101 0.53 -6.74 13.23
C LYS A 101 -0.22 -7.45 14.37
N GLU A 102 0.19 -7.18 15.61
CA GLU A 102 -0.40 -7.79 16.79
C GLU A 102 -1.76 -7.17 17.12
N THR A 103 -1.87 -5.84 17.08
CA THR A 103 -3.09 -5.14 17.52
C THR A 103 -4.22 -5.17 16.49
N VAL A 104 -3.90 -5.12 15.19
CA VAL A 104 -4.92 -4.89 14.13
C VAL A 104 -5.24 -6.16 13.36
N GLU A 105 -4.26 -7.01 13.03
CA GLU A 105 -4.53 -8.21 12.23
C GLU A 105 -5.34 -9.25 13.02
N TRP A 106 -5.08 -9.38 14.32
CA TRP A 106 -5.78 -10.36 15.17
C TRP A 106 -7.29 -10.08 15.29
N PRO A 107 -7.77 -8.86 15.61
CA PRO A 107 -9.21 -8.57 15.63
C PRO A 107 -9.90 -8.82 14.30
N PHE A 108 -9.31 -8.39 13.19
CA PHE A 108 -9.91 -8.62 11.87
C PHE A 108 -9.95 -10.09 11.49
N GLY A 109 -8.93 -10.87 11.85
CA GLY A 109 -8.92 -12.32 11.71
C GLY A 109 -10.04 -12.97 12.52
N ASN A 110 -10.15 -12.61 13.80
CA ASN A 110 -11.17 -13.11 14.71
C ASN A 110 -12.60 -12.80 14.20
N ILE A 111 -12.84 -11.55 13.80
CA ILE A 111 -14.14 -11.11 13.27
C ILE A 111 -14.54 -11.90 12.02
N LYS A 112 -13.58 -12.13 11.10
CA LYS A 112 -13.88 -12.82 9.83
C LYS A 112 -13.96 -14.34 9.95
N GLN A 113 -13.10 -14.96 10.76
CA GLN A 113 -12.99 -16.42 10.84
C GLN A 113 -13.82 -17.01 11.96
N ASN A 114 -13.74 -16.43 13.16
CA ASN A 114 -14.39 -17.00 14.35
C ASN A 114 -15.79 -16.42 14.56
N LEU A 115 -15.98 -15.12 14.34
CA LEU A 115 -17.32 -14.50 14.40
C LEU A 115 -18.10 -14.64 13.07
N GLY A 116 -17.45 -15.12 12.00
CA GLY A 116 -18.11 -15.44 10.73
C GLY A 116 -18.61 -14.24 9.92
N LEU A 117 -18.22 -13.00 10.25
CA LEU A 117 -18.64 -11.80 9.52
C LEU A 117 -17.90 -11.69 8.18
N ARG A 118 -18.38 -12.42 7.17
CA ARG A 118 -17.87 -12.40 5.78
C ARG A 118 -18.68 -11.48 4.87
N GLU A 119 -19.95 -11.32 5.19
CA GLU A 119 -20.92 -10.53 4.43
C GLU A 119 -21.78 -9.75 5.41
N PHE A 120 -22.31 -8.60 4.98
CA PHE A 120 -23.26 -7.81 5.77
C PHE A 120 -24.68 -8.22 5.41
N LEU A 121 -25.53 -8.37 6.42
CA LEU A 121 -26.94 -8.70 6.24
C LEU A 121 -27.75 -7.49 5.77
N THR A 122 -27.26 -6.29 6.09
CA THR A 122 -27.94 -5.03 5.78
C THR A 122 -27.41 -4.34 4.52
N ARG A 123 -28.25 -3.50 3.91
CA ARG A 123 -27.87 -2.63 2.78
C ARG A 123 -27.88 -1.17 3.22
N GLY A 124 -26.98 -0.38 2.63
CA GLY A 124 -26.80 1.04 2.94
C GLY A 124 -25.69 1.28 3.96
N VAL A 125 -24.92 2.36 3.78
CA VAL A 125 -23.70 2.65 4.55
C VAL A 125 -23.99 2.78 6.05
N GLU A 126 -25.12 3.38 6.41
CA GLU A 126 -25.50 3.57 7.82
C GLU A 126 -25.80 2.25 8.53
N ASN A 127 -26.62 1.38 7.91
CA ASN A 127 -26.97 0.09 8.50
C ASN A 127 -25.75 -0.84 8.59
N VAL A 128 -24.90 -0.85 7.56
CA VAL A 128 -23.65 -1.61 7.54
C VAL A 128 -22.71 -1.15 8.67
N LYS A 129 -22.65 0.16 8.95
CA LYS A 129 -21.88 0.69 10.09
C LYS A 129 -22.45 0.19 11.42
N ASN A 130 -23.76 0.18 11.60
CA ASN A 130 -24.39 -0.29 12.83
C ASN A 130 -24.11 -1.79 13.07
N GLU A 131 -24.23 -2.61 12.02
CA GLU A 131 -23.90 -4.04 12.07
C GLU A 131 -22.42 -4.27 12.43
N PHE A 132 -21.51 -3.54 11.78
CA PHE A 132 -20.08 -3.63 12.07
C PHE A 132 -19.76 -3.17 13.50
N ASN A 133 -20.40 -2.11 13.99
CA ASN A 133 -20.22 -1.61 15.36
C ASN A 133 -20.65 -2.65 16.39
N LEU A 134 -21.76 -3.35 16.16
CA LEU A 134 -22.24 -4.41 17.05
C LEU A 134 -21.22 -5.55 17.15
N VAL A 135 -20.64 -5.95 16.02
CA VAL A 135 -19.59 -6.98 15.99
C VAL A 135 -18.32 -6.52 16.71
N CYS A 136 -17.92 -5.26 16.53
CA CYS A 136 -16.79 -4.67 17.26
C CYS A 136 -17.03 -4.65 18.78
N ILE A 137 -18.24 -4.31 19.23
CA ILE A 137 -18.60 -4.34 20.65
C ILE A 137 -18.49 -5.76 21.19
N SER A 138 -19.09 -6.75 20.51
CA SER A 138 -19.01 -8.15 20.90
C SER A 138 -17.56 -8.65 21.03
N HIS A 139 -16.72 -8.32 20.04
CA HIS A 139 -15.30 -8.64 20.07
C HIS A 139 -14.59 -8.01 21.29
N ASN A 140 -14.80 -6.71 21.52
CA ASN A 140 -14.16 -5.99 22.62
C ASN A 140 -14.60 -6.55 23.99
N LEU A 141 -15.88 -6.87 24.16
CA LEU A 141 -16.39 -7.49 25.38
C LEU A 141 -15.75 -8.86 25.63
N THR A 142 -15.59 -9.67 24.58
CA THR A 142 -14.91 -10.98 24.65
C THR A 142 -13.47 -10.84 25.12
N VAL A 143 -12.74 -9.86 24.58
CA VAL A 143 -11.35 -9.56 24.98
C VAL A 143 -11.27 -9.10 26.43
N LEU A 144 -12.14 -8.18 26.85
CA LEU A 144 -12.18 -7.69 28.22
C LEU A 144 -12.50 -8.80 29.22
N TRP A 145 -13.46 -9.66 28.88
CA TRP A 145 -13.84 -10.81 29.70
C TRP A 145 -12.68 -11.78 29.91
N GLY A 146 -11.94 -12.10 28.84
CA GLY A 146 -10.74 -12.95 28.92
C GLY A 146 -9.65 -12.32 29.80
N LYS A 147 -9.45 -11.00 29.72
CA LYS A 147 -8.48 -10.27 30.58
C LYS A 147 -8.86 -10.27 32.06
N MET A 148 -10.15 -10.36 32.38
CA MET A 148 -10.65 -10.46 33.76
C MET A 148 -10.56 -11.88 34.32
N GLY A 149 -9.96 -12.83 33.60
CA GLY A 149 -9.80 -14.23 34.03
C GLY A 149 -11.03 -15.10 33.77
N GLY A 150 -12.03 -14.58 33.05
CA GLY A 150 -13.17 -15.36 32.61
C GLY A 150 -12.75 -16.39 31.55
N LYS A 151 -13.07 -17.66 31.78
CA LYS A 151 -12.99 -18.68 30.73
C LYS A 151 -14.29 -18.64 29.93
N LEU A 152 -14.16 -18.50 28.61
CA LEU A 152 -15.28 -18.77 27.71
C LEU A 152 -15.23 -20.24 27.37
N ASP A 153 -16.24 -20.98 27.80
CA ASP A 153 -16.40 -22.36 27.38
C ASP A 153 -16.75 -22.33 25.89
N CYS A 154 -15.75 -22.61 25.05
CA CYS A 154 -15.92 -22.77 23.60
C CYS A 154 -16.66 -24.08 23.32
N THR A 155 -17.93 -24.17 23.70
CA THR A 155 -18.82 -25.31 23.38
C THR A 155 -19.60 -25.10 22.09
N ILE A 156 -19.36 -24.01 21.36
CA ILE A 156 -19.94 -23.78 20.02
C ILE A 156 -18.83 -23.87 18.96
N GLY A 157 -18.46 -25.12 18.64
CA GLY A 157 -18.12 -25.54 17.28
C GLY A 157 -16.94 -24.88 16.54
N CYS A 158 -15.92 -24.33 17.22
CA CYS A 158 -14.73 -23.81 16.52
C CYS A 158 -13.44 -24.41 17.10
N GLY A 159 -12.88 -25.40 16.39
CA GLY A 159 -11.66 -26.13 16.75
C GLY A 159 -10.38 -25.36 16.47
N ILE A 160 -10.22 -24.14 17.00
CA ILE A 160 -8.93 -23.45 17.04
C ILE A 160 -8.82 -22.71 18.37
N CYS A 161 -8.18 -23.36 19.34
CA CYS A 161 -7.68 -22.71 20.55
C CYS A 161 -6.41 -21.92 20.20
N PHE A 162 -6.35 -20.66 20.62
CA PHE A 162 -5.10 -19.93 20.83
C PHE A 162 -4.88 -19.82 22.34
#